data_AF-A0A929RSG6-F1
#
_entry.id   AF-A0A929RSG6-F1
#
_cell.length_a   1.000
_cell.length_b   1.000
_cell.length_c   1.000
_cell.angle_alpha   90.00
_cell.angle_beta   90.00
_cell.angle_gamma   90.00
#
_symmetry.space_group_name_H-M   'P 1'
#
loop_
_entity.id
_entity.type
_entity.pdbx_description
1 polymer ?
#
loop_
_entity_poly.entity_id
_entity_poly.type
_entity_poly.pdbx_seq_one_letter_code
_entity_poly.pdbx_strand_id
1 'polypeptide(L)'
;MNGIGEVLHVLRISAGRTQAEVAEHLGITQAAFSRYENDLREPDPDTLARIADAFGVTPEFLAHNFRAVGAVAAHAHMRRQRTARPGDWRRVEARLNILRMHAAYIASRIPLDAENHVPSISSESTTPVRAAQEVRYAWRLPIGPVRSLVRWLESAGVLIIEEALHSPR
;
A
#
# COMPACT_ATOMS: atom_id res chain seq x y z
N MET A 1 -7.19 14.06 5.19
CA MET A 1 -8.30 13.48 5.97
C MET A 1 -8.01 12.01 5.97
N ASN A 2 -7.57 11.47 7.10
CA ASN A 2 -7.05 10.11 7.20
C ASN A 2 -7.89 9.40 8.26
N GLY A 3 -9.01 8.84 7.82
CA GLY A 3 -9.97 8.14 8.64
C GLY A 3 -10.14 6.70 8.20
N ILE A 4 -10.90 5.94 8.99
CA ILE A 4 -11.27 4.55 8.71
C ILE A 4 -11.87 4.40 7.30
N GLY A 5 -12.57 5.42 6.80
CA GLY A 5 -13.25 5.40 5.51
C GLY A 5 -12.34 5.11 4.31
N GLU A 6 -11.15 5.69 4.29
CA GLU A 6 -10.16 5.42 3.23
C GLU A 6 -9.70 3.95 3.26
N VAL A 7 -9.48 3.39 4.45
CA VAL A 7 -9.10 1.99 4.62
C VAL A 7 -10.22 1.08 4.13
N LEU A 8 -11.48 1.38 4.49
CA LEU A 8 -12.65 0.63 4.04
C LEU A 8 -12.83 0.69 2.52
N HIS A 9 -12.62 1.86 1.92
CA HIS A 9 -12.66 2.04 0.48
C HIS A 9 -11.64 1.13 -0.22
N VAL A 10 -10.38 1.19 0.22
CA VAL A 10 -9.30 0.40 -0.35
C VAL A 10 -9.55 -1.11 -0.20
N LEU A 11 -9.96 -1.56 0.99
CA LEU A 11 -10.31 -2.97 1.23
C LEU A 11 -11.44 -3.43 0.30
N ARG A 12 -12.51 -2.65 0.19
CA ARG A 12 -13.65 -2.95 -0.68
C ARG A 12 -13.26 -3.04 -2.16
N ILE A 13 -12.50 -2.07 -2.66
CA ILE A 13 -12.05 -2.07 -4.07
C ILE A 13 -11.12 -3.25 -4.33
N SER A 14 -10.22 -3.60 -3.41
CA SER A 14 -9.33 -4.75 -3.55
C SER A 14 -10.10 -6.09 -3.65
N ALA A 15 -11.19 -6.20 -2.89
CA ALA A 15 -12.09 -7.35 -2.88
C ALA A 15 -13.02 -7.40 -4.11
N GLY A 16 -13.05 -6.33 -4.93
CA GLY A 16 -13.92 -6.23 -6.09
C GLY A 16 -15.41 -6.16 -5.75
N ARG A 17 -15.76 -5.73 -4.53
CA ARG A 17 -17.14 -5.68 -4.03
C ARG A 17 -17.74 -4.27 -4.13
N THR A 18 -19.04 -4.20 -4.31
CA THR A 18 -19.84 -2.97 -4.20
C THR A 18 -20.16 -2.66 -2.74
N GLN A 19 -20.55 -1.42 -2.45
CA GLN A 19 -21.01 -1.06 -1.10
C GLN A 19 -22.24 -1.86 -0.68
N ALA A 20 -23.12 -2.18 -1.64
CA ALA A 20 -24.32 -2.96 -1.38
C ALA A 20 -23.98 -4.41 -0.99
N GLU A 21 -23.07 -5.06 -1.72
CA GLU A 21 -22.62 -6.43 -1.40
C GLU A 21 -21.93 -6.51 -0.04
N VAL A 22 -21.09 -5.53 0.29
CA VAL A 22 -20.44 -5.47 1.61
C VAL A 22 -21.46 -5.22 2.71
N ALA A 23 -22.40 -4.29 2.51
CA ALA A 23 -23.44 -3.99 3.48
C ALA A 23 -24.38 -5.19 3.73
N GLU A 24 -24.75 -5.91 2.67
CA GLU A 24 -25.53 -7.16 2.76
C GLU A 24 -24.79 -8.23 3.55
N HIS A 25 -23.51 -8.47 3.25
CA HIS A 25 -22.67 -9.40 4.01
C HIS A 25 -22.55 -9.01 5.49
N LEU A 26 -22.51 -7.71 5.76
CA LEU A 26 -22.49 -7.11 7.09
C LEU A 26 -23.89 -6.90 7.69
N GLY A 27 -24.98 -7.37 7.08
CA GLY A 27 -26.33 -7.19 7.63
C GLY A 27 -26.69 -5.74 8.02
N ILE A 28 -26.10 -4.75 7.35
CA ILE A 28 -26.35 -3.31 7.54
C ILE A 28 -26.91 -2.71 6.26
N THR A 29 -27.40 -1.47 6.33
CA THR A 29 -27.83 -0.76 5.12
C THR A 29 -26.64 -0.27 4.30
N GLN A 30 -26.78 -0.23 2.97
CA GLN A 30 -25.78 0.39 2.09
C GLN A 30 -25.48 1.84 2.51
N ALA A 31 -26.50 2.59 2.95
CA ALA A 31 -26.34 3.96 3.43
C ALA A 31 -25.49 4.04 4.71
N ALA A 32 -25.61 3.06 5.62
CA ALA A 32 -24.75 2.99 6.80
C ALA A 32 -23.30 2.73 6.41
N PHE A 33 -23.05 1.74 5.54
CA PHE A 33 -21.69 1.45 5.07
C PHE A 33 -21.07 2.64 4.32
N SER A 34 -21.84 3.29 3.46
CA SER A 34 -21.40 4.49 2.75
C SER A 34 -21.03 5.63 3.70
N ARG A 35 -21.76 5.81 4.81
CA ARG A 35 -21.39 6.80 5.84
C ARG A 35 -20.07 6.46 6.52
N TYR A 36 -19.79 5.17 6.77
CA TYR A 36 -18.49 4.74 7.30
C TYR A 36 -17.36 5.00 6.29
N GLU A 37 -17.57 4.64 5.02
CA GLU A 37 -16.57 4.80 3.95
C GLU A 37 -16.22 6.27 3.66
N ASN A 38 -17.15 7.20 3.94
CA ASN A 38 -16.94 8.64 3.75
C ASN A 38 -16.57 9.38 5.05
N ASP A 39 -16.23 8.66 6.12
CA ASP A 39 -15.93 9.24 7.44
C ASP A 39 -17.05 10.14 8.01
N LEU A 40 -18.30 9.93 7.57
CA LEU A 40 -19.48 10.67 8.04
C LEU A 40 -20.07 10.10 9.33
N ARG A 41 -19.69 8.86 9.66
CA ARG A 41 -20.08 8.15 10.88
C ARG A 41 -18.96 7.17 11.22
N GLU A 42 -18.72 6.95 12.50
CA GLU A 42 -17.86 5.86 12.97
C GLU A 42 -18.68 4.59 13.24
N PRO A 43 -18.19 3.40 12.88
CA PRO A 43 -18.81 2.14 13.28
C PRO A 43 -18.65 1.94 14.80
N ASP A 44 -19.67 1.39 15.44
CA ASP A 44 -19.54 0.92 16.83
C ASP A 44 -18.56 -0.29 16.91
N PRO A 45 -18.06 -0.65 18.11
CA PRO A 45 -17.08 -1.73 18.25
C PRO A 45 -17.52 -3.06 17.63
N ASP A 46 -18.79 -3.43 17.77
CA ASP A 46 -19.34 -4.67 17.21
C ASP A 46 -19.37 -4.64 15.68
N THR A 47 -19.77 -3.50 15.11
CA THR A 47 -19.76 -3.27 13.66
C THR A 47 -18.33 -3.23 13.12
N LEU A 48 -17.39 -2.62 13.86
CA LEU A 48 -15.98 -2.57 13.49
C LEU A 48 -15.35 -3.96 13.44
N ALA A 49 -15.61 -4.80 14.45
CA ALA A 49 -15.22 -6.22 14.44
C ALA A 49 -15.86 -6.96 13.27
N ARG A 50 -17.16 -6.71 13.04
CA ARG A 50 -17.95 -7.07 11.84
C ARG A 50 -17.17 -6.94 10.55
N ILE A 51 -16.72 -5.70 10.34
CA ILE A 51 -16.02 -5.25 9.15
C ILE A 51 -14.62 -5.85 9.06
N ALA A 52 -13.89 -5.87 10.18
CA ALA A 52 -12.56 -6.45 10.28
C ALA A 52 -12.55 -7.92 9.85
N ASP A 53 -13.46 -8.72 10.39
CA ASP A 53 -13.61 -10.14 10.05
C ASP A 53 -13.96 -10.33 8.57
N ALA A 54 -14.88 -9.51 8.04
CA ALA A 54 -15.30 -9.58 6.63
C ALA A 54 -14.17 -9.31 5.63
N PHE A 55 -13.15 -8.55 6.03
CA PHE A 55 -11.99 -8.21 5.21
C PHE A 55 -10.70 -8.94 5.62
N GLY A 56 -10.72 -9.77 6.67
CA GLY A 56 -9.55 -10.50 7.15
C GLY A 56 -8.46 -9.61 7.75
N VAL A 57 -8.84 -8.50 8.35
CA VAL A 57 -7.95 -7.57 9.06
C VAL A 57 -8.36 -7.46 10.53
N THR A 58 -7.60 -6.75 11.35
CA THR A 58 -7.99 -6.51 12.76
C THR A 58 -8.73 -5.17 12.94
N PRO A 59 -9.55 -5.02 13.99
CA PRO A 59 -10.16 -3.73 14.32
C PRO A 59 -9.13 -2.61 14.51
N GLU A 60 -7.98 -2.93 15.11
CA GLU A 60 -6.88 -1.98 15.34
C GLU A 60 -6.20 -1.56 14.03
N PHE A 61 -6.18 -2.43 13.02
CA PHE A 61 -5.72 -2.08 11.68
C PHE A 61 -6.68 -1.10 11.02
N LEU A 62 -7.99 -1.35 11.08
CA LEU A 62 -9.01 -0.47 10.52
C LEU A 62 -9.01 0.92 11.18
N ALA A 63 -8.84 0.96 12.50
CA ALA A 63 -8.77 2.20 13.28
C ALA A 63 -7.38 2.89 13.18
N HIS A 64 -6.40 2.29 12.50
CA HIS A 64 -5.08 2.87 12.40
C HIS A 64 -5.06 4.07 11.46
N ASN A 65 -4.47 5.17 11.94
CA ASN A 65 -4.26 6.35 11.10
C ASN A 65 -3.07 6.14 10.17
N PHE A 66 -3.34 5.55 9.00
CA PHE A 66 -2.38 5.51 7.92
C PHE A 66 -2.14 6.94 7.43
N ARG A 67 -0.95 7.46 7.70
CA ARG A 67 -0.47 8.59 6.91
C ARG A 67 -0.36 8.09 5.48
N ALA A 68 -1.24 8.56 4.60
CA ALA A 68 -1.07 8.41 3.16
C ALA A 68 0.25 9.09 2.77
N VAL A 69 1.37 8.40 2.96
CA VAL A 69 2.69 8.89 2.56
C VAL A 69 2.70 8.86 1.05
N GLY A 70 2.79 10.06 0.48
CA GLY A 70 3.42 10.35 -0.80
C GLY A 70 3.10 9.35 -1.89
N ALA A 71 2.04 9.66 -2.64
CA ALA A 71 1.73 9.08 -3.92
C ALA A 71 1.09 7.66 -3.87
N VAL A 72 -0.09 7.61 -3.24
CA VAL A 72 -1.19 6.74 -3.67
C VAL A 72 -1.33 6.75 -5.21
N ALA A 73 -0.98 7.88 -5.84
CA ALA A 73 -0.95 8.10 -7.28
C ALA A 73 0.46 8.37 -7.86
N ALA A 74 1.55 7.82 -7.32
CA ALA A 74 2.77 7.73 -8.13
C ALA A 74 2.46 6.63 -9.12
N HIS A 75 1.91 7.05 -10.27
CA HIS A 75 1.70 6.24 -11.45
C HIS A 75 2.74 5.15 -11.44
N ALA A 76 2.33 3.91 -11.15
CA ALA A 76 3.15 2.80 -11.55
C ALA A 76 3.37 3.07 -13.04
N HIS A 77 4.58 3.49 -13.42
CA HIS A 77 4.96 3.68 -14.81
C HIS A 77 5.11 2.27 -15.40
N MET A 78 4.00 1.52 -15.38
CA MET A 78 3.84 0.27 -16.07
C MET A 78 3.71 0.67 -17.53
N ARG A 79 4.84 0.54 -18.21
CA ARG A 79 5.05 0.89 -19.60
C ARG A 79 3.91 0.32 -20.45
N ARG A 80 2.94 1.19 -20.78
CA ARG A 80 2.01 1.11 -21.92
C ARG A 80 1.48 -0.30 -22.24
N GLN A 81 0.45 -0.75 -21.50
CA GLN A 81 -0.47 -1.78 -22.02
C GLN A 81 -1.89 -1.22 -22.05
N ARG A 82 -2.38 -0.97 -23.28
CA ARG A 82 -3.68 -0.36 -23.60
C ARG A 82 -4.88 -1.30 -23.41
N THR A 83 -4.70 -2.47 -22.78
CA THR A 83 -5.69 -3.57 -22.76
C THR A 83 -6.40 -3.76 -21.42
N ALA A 84 -5.83 -3.32 -20.30
CA ALA A 84 -6.47 -3.49 -18.99
C ALA A 84 -7.59 -2.47 -18.76
N ARG A 85 -8.74 -2.94 -18.24
CA ARG A 85 -9.91 -2.09 -18.02
C ARG A 85 -9.67 -1.16 -16.82
N PRO A 86 -10.30 0.03 -16.75
CA PRO A 86 -10.16 0.93 -15.60
C PRO A 86 -10.49 0.29 -14.24
N GLY A 87 -11.37 -0.73 -14.21
CA GLY A 87 -11.67 -1.49 -12.99
C GLY A 87 -10.52 -2.41 -12.54
N ASP A 88 -9.74 -2.96 -13.49
CA ASP A 88 -8.59 -3.81 -13.18
C ASP A 88 -7.46 -3.00 -12.57
N TRP A 89 -7.21 -1.81 -13.12
CA TRP A 89 -6.25 -0.85 -12.58
C TRP A 89 -6.59 -0.46 -11.14
N ARG A 90 -7.85 -0.11 -10.87
CA ARG A 90 -8.32 0.23 -9.52
C ARG A 90 -8.13 -0.93 -8.54
N ARG A 91 -8.32 -2.17 -8.97
CA ARG A 91 -8.07 -3.36 -8.13
C ARG A 91 -6.59 -3.55 -7.82
N VAL A 92 -5.71 -3.41 -8.81
CA VAL A 92 -4.26 -3.50 -8.62
C VAL A 92 -3.76 -2.40 -7.69
N GLU A 93 -4.22 -1.16 -7.90
CA GLU A 93 -3.90 -0.02 -7.06
C GLU A 93 -4.36 -0.24 -5.61
N ALA A 94 -5.59 -0.69 -5.41
CA ALA A 94 -6.10 -1.02 -4.08
C ALA A 94 -5.27 -2.10 -3.38
N ARG A 95 -4.88 -3.16 -4.09
CA ARG A 95 -3.99 -4.21 -3.54
C ARG A 95 -2.62 -3.65 -3.14
N LEU A 96 -2.02 -2.81 -3.97
CA LEU A 96 -0.76 -2.15 -3.64
C LEU A 96 -0.91 -1.28 -2.38
N ASN A 97 -2.02 -0.57 -2.24
CA ASN A 97 -2.29 0.24 -1.05
C ASN A 97 -2.48 -0.62 0.21
N ILE A 98 -3.12 -1.79 0.11
CA ILE A 98 -3.21 -2.75 1.23
C ILE A 98 -1.82 -3.21 1.68
N LEU A 99 -0.96 -3.60 0.73
CA LEU A 99 0.40 -4.02 1.05
C LEU A 99 1.19 -2.89 1.72
N ARG A 100 1.05 -1.65 1.23
CA ARG A 100 1.66 -0.46 1.85
C ARG A 100 1.14 -0.22 3.27
N MET A 101 -0.17 -0.33 3.48
CA MET A 101 -0.77 -0.17 4.81
C MET A 101 -0.27 -1.24 5.78
N HIS A 102 -0.25 -2.53 5.39
CA HIS A 102 0.31 -3.59 6.24
C HIS A 102 1.80 -3.37 6.53
N ALA A 103 2.59 -3.05 5.51
CA ALA A 103 4.02 -2.79 5.69
C ALA A 103 4.25 -1.62 6.68
N ALA A 104 3.52 -0.52 6.52
CA ALA A 104 3.61 0.63 7.42
C ALA A 104 3.12 0.29 8.84
N TYR A 105 2.02 -0.46 8.96
CA TYR A 105 1.45 -0.87 10.25
C TYR A 105 2.42 -1.74 11.06
N ILE A 106 3.11 -2.66 10.39
CA ILE A 106 4.08 -3.58 11.00
C ILE A 106 5.38 -2.83 11.29
N ALA A 107 5.91 -2.06 10.33
CA ALA A 107 7.15 -1.32 10.49
C ALA A 107 7.08 -0.27 11.61
N SER A 108 5.90 0.28 11.91
CA SER A 108 5.74 1.20 13.05
C SER A 108 5.80 0.52 14.42
N ARG A 109 5.79 -0.83 14.47
CA ARG A 109 5.71 -1.63 15.71
C ARG A 109 6.93 -2.52 15.93
N ILE A 110 7.72 -2.75 14.88
CA ILE A 110 8.90 -3.60 14.92
C ILE A 110 10.13 -2.74 14.59
N PRO A 111 11.18 -2.77 15.41
CA PRO A 111 12.44 -2.11 15.05
C PRO A 111 13.02 -2.80 13.81
N LEU A 112 13.22 -2.03 12.74
CA LEU A 112 13.94 -2.46 11.56
C LEU A 112 15.39 -1.99 11.69
N ASP A 113 16.28 -2.92 12.05
CA ASP A 113 17.72 -2.65 12.14
C ASP A 113 18.32 -2.63 10.73
N ALA A 114 18.36 -1.45 10.13
CA ALA A 114 18.98 -1.25 8.82
C ALA A 114 20.48 -0.94 8.97
N GLU A 115 21.31 -1.70 8.26
CA GLU A 115 22.76 -1.43 8.17
C GLU A 115 23.06 -0.21 7.30
N ASN A 116 22.23 -0.01 6.28
CA ASN A 116 22.30 1.07 5.31
C ASN A 116 21.08 1.99 5.45
N HIS A 117 21.16 3.19 4.88
CA HIS A 117 20.02 4.11 4.79
C HIS A 117 19.77 4.47 3.33
N VAL A 118 18.50 4.72 2.98
CA VAL A 118 18.15 5.19 1.64
C VAL A 118 18.54 6.67 1.52
N PRO A 119 19.48 7.04 0.63
CA PRO A 119 19.88 8.44 0.48
C PRO A 119 18.77 9.25 -0.19
N SER A 120 18.57 10.49 0.27
CA SER A 120 17.69 11.46 -0.40
C SER A 120 18.45 12.12 -1.54
N ILE A 121 18.06 11.83 -2.79
CA ILE A 121 18.71 12.34 -3.99
C ILE A 121 17.69 13.17 -4.77
N SER A 122 18.03 14.44 -5.08
CA SER A 122 17.15 15.30 -5.85
C SER A 122 17.14 14.90 -7.33
N SER A 123 15.95 14.61 -7.84
CA SER A 123 15.73 14.29 -9.26
C SER A 123 15.93 15.50 -10.18
N GLU A 124 15.84 16.72 -9.67
CA GLU A 124 15.98 17.95 -10.45
C GLU A 124 17.45 18.27 -10.76
N SER A 125 18.36 17.90 -9.85
CA SER A 125 19.78 18.23 -9.94
C SER A 125 20.68 17.04 -10.31
N THR A 126 20.14 15.82 -10.36
CA THR A 126 20.94 14.60 -10.46
C THR A 126 20.48 13.72 -11.61
N THR A 127 21.42 13.27 -12.44
CA THR A 127 21.12 12.29 -13.50
C THR A 127 20.96 10.89 -12.90
N PRO A 128 20.20 9.98 -13.55
CA PRO A 128 20.06 8.60 -13.06
C PRO A 128 21.39 7.87 -12.85
N VAL A 129 22.38 8.13 -13.72
CA VAL A 129 23.72 7.55 -13.60
C VAL A 129 24.44 8.06 -12.35
N ARG A 130 24.38 9.37 -12.07
CA ARG A 130 24.98 9.96 -10.87
C ARG A 130 24.28 9.49 -9.60
N ALA A 131 22.94 9.44 -9.60
CA ALA A 131 22.17 8.94 -8.48
C ALA A 131 22.56 7.48 -8.15
N ALA A 132 22.73 6.63 -9.18
CA ALA A 132 23.20 5.27 -8.98
C ALA A 132 24.62 5.22 -8.39
N GLN A 133 25.53 6.11 -8.82
CA GLN A 133 26.88 6.19 -8.26
C GLN A 133 26.87 6.63 -6.79
N GLU A 134 26.03 7.60 -6.43
CA GLU A 134 25.86 8.07 -5.06
C GLU A 134 25.32 6.97 -4.15
N VAL A 135 24.30 6.22 -4.57
CA VAL A 135 23.79 5.05 -3.84
C VAL A 135 24.91 4.01 -3.64
N ARG A 136 25.68 3.71 -4.69
CA ARG A 136 26.80 2.75 -4.58
C ARG A 136 27.87 3.21 -3.59
N TYR A 137 28.17 4.50 -3.56
CA TYR A 137 29.11 5.07 -2.61
C TYR A 137 28.56 5.02 -1.18
N ALA A 138 27.32 5.46 -0.98
CA ALA A 138 26.65 5.50 0.32
C ALA A 138 26.58 4.11 0.97
N TRP A 139 26.24 3.08 0.18
CA TRP A 139 26.13 1.69 0.65
C TRP A 139 27.45 0.90 0.52
N ARG A 140 28.55 1.55 0.10
CA ARG A 140 29.88 0.93 -0.07
C ARG A 140 29.86 -0.35 -0.94
N LEU A 141 29.12 -0.31 -2.05
CA LEU A 141 28.97 -1.46 -2.93
C LEU A 141 30.31 -1.88 -3.54
N PRO A 142 30.53 -3.19 -3.76
CA PRO A 142 31.69 -3.66 -4.50
C PRO A 142 31.69 -3.12 -5.93
N ILE A 143 32.89 -3.03 -6.50
CA ILE A 143 33.09 -2.67 -7.91
C ILE A 143 32.51 -3.80 -8.79
N GLY A 144 31.82 -3.42 -9.87
CA GLY A 144 31.25 -4.37 -10.84
C GLY A 144 29.75 -4.64 -10.65
N PRO A 145 29.22 -5.76 -11.16
CA PRO A 145 27.79 -6.06 -11.10
C PRO A 145 27.26 -6.25 -9.67
N VAL A 146 26.05 -5.77 -9.40
CA VAL A 146 25.35 -6.03 -8.13
C VAL A 146 24.74 -7.43 -8.19
N ARG A 147 25.26 -8.36 -7.39
CA ARG A 147 24.82 -9.77 -7.41
C ARG A 147 23.37 -9.96 -6.97
N SER A 148 22.91 -9.18 -5.99
CA SER A 148 21.54 -9.19 -5.51
C SER A 148 21.15 -7.79 -5.07
N LEU A 149 20.32 -7.12 -5.89
CA LEU A 149 19.77 -5.82 -5.54
C LEU A 149 18.83 -5.92 -4.32
N VAL A 150 18.11 -7.04 -4.22
CA VAL A 150 17.19 -7.36 -3.12
C VAL A 150 17.89 -7.24 -1.77
N ARG A 151 19.03 -7.91 -1.60
CA ARG A 151 19.79 -7.87 -0.33
C ARG A 151 20.26 -6.48 0.04
N TRP A 152 20.67 -5.68 -0.94
CA TRP A 152 21.12 -4.31 -0.67
C TRP A 152 19.96 -3.40 -0.24
N LEU A 153 18.80 -3.55 -0.90
CA LEU A 153 17.59 -2.84 -0.50
C LEU A 153 17.13 -3.24 0.90
N GLU A 154 17.09 -4.55 1.20
CA GLU A 154 16.75 -5.04 2.55
C GLU A 154 17.72 -4.53 3.61
N SER A 155 19.03 -4.53 3.32
CA SER A 155 20.04 -3.95 4.24
C SER A 155 19.82 -2.46 4.50
N ALA A 156 19.15 -1.75 3.58
CA ALA A 156 18.78 -0.35 3.72
C ALA A 156 17.42 -0.13 4.41
N GLY A 157 16.83 -1.19 4.98
CA GLY A 157 15.51 -1.14 5.62
C GLY A 157 14.34 -1.12 4.64
N VAL A 158 14.57 -1.42 3.36
CA VAL A 158 13.51 -1.46 2.34
C VAL A 158 12.83 -2.83 2.35
N LEU A 159 11.54 -2.85 2.67
CA LEU A 159 10.71 -4.05 2.55
C LEU A 159 10.43 -4.35 1.08
N ILE A 160 10.77 -5.57 0.64
CA ILE A 160 10.49 -6.06 -0.70
C ILE A 160 9.34 -7.05 -0.64
N ILE A 161 8.32 -6.80 -1.45
CA ILE A 161 7.15 -7.66 -1.58
C ILE A 161 7.08 -8.09 -3.04
N GLU A 162 7.19 -9.39 -3.28
CA GLU A 162 6.98 -10.00 -4.59
C GLU A 162 5.53 -10.48 -4.67
N GLU A 163 4.75 -9.88 -5.58
CA GLU A 163 3.35 -10.21 -5.76
C GLU A 163 3.07 -10.41 -7.25
N ALA A 164 2.45 -11.54 -7.60
CA ALA A 164 1.99 -11.78 -8.96
C ALA A 164 0.73 -10.94 -9.23
N LEU A 165 0.92 -9.83 -9.94
CA LEU A 165 -0.20 -9.01 -10.44
C LEU A 165 -0.84 -9.73 -11.64
N HIS A 166 -1.70 -10.70 -11.35
CA HIS A 166 -2.47 -11.43 -12.34
C HIS A 166 -3.28 -10.45 -13.20
N SER A 167 -2.98 -10.35 -14.49
CA SER A 167 -3.84 -9.66 -15.45
C SER A 167 -5.03 -10.59 -15.75
N PRO A 168 -6.29 -10.13 -15.63
CA PRO A 168 -7.42 -10.93 -16.07
C PRO A 168 -7.27 -11.20 -17.57
N ARG A 169 -7.24 -12.48 -17.95
CA ARG A 169 -7.28 -12.93 -19.35
C ARG A 169 -8.62 -12.59 -19.98
#